data_AF-A0A135T614-F1
#
_entry.id   AF-A0A135T614-F1
#
_cell.length_a   1.000
_cell.length_b   1.000
_cell.length_c   1.000
_cell.angle_alpha   90.00
_cell.angle_beta   90.00
_cell.angle_gamma   90.00
#
_symmetry.space_group_name_H-M   'P 1'
#
loop_
_entity.id
_entity.type
_entity.pdbx_description
1 polymer ?
#
loop_
_entity_poly.entity_id
_entity_poly.type
_entity_poly.pdbx_seq_one_letter_code
_entity_poly.pdbx_strand_id
1 'polypeptide(L)'
;MSNTDHTTRTLLLSNKSPGILLVSRGSASNIDEAATRQSTGHSQLRAFDIGSLGENSGPLNFPSEGRMLGWGLRNSVGVAEEPVTGGVWTVENSADQLRRNSVDIHTDNPAEELNFHGHLSDSNKDQGGNYGYPGCFAVWSTEGFPDKGNMTTGDQFSLNPSRTLNDTTCKSAYVPPRLSFQAHTAPLDIKFTPDGSEAFVTFHGSWNRDEAVGYKLSSIRFSNGEPAESADSRTPITDVLSNADTSSCPDNCFRPVGLAWDSQQRLFMTSDSTGEIYVLQRTNVSVSTSSPAIPVPTSSPDAAATLIPSRLTSFGSLAISVLVFMGGAGVVRLIVL
;
A
#
# COMPACT_ATOMS: atom_id res chain seq x y z
N MET A 1 9.57 -3.87 23.50
CA MET A 1 8.71 -3.12 22.55
C MET A 1 7.25 -3.61 22.63
N SER A 2 6.58 -3.51 23.78
CA SER A 2 5.17 -3.95 23.94
C SER A 2 4.21 -2.76 23.87
N ASN A 3 3.03 -2.95 23.29
CA ASN A 3 1.85 -2.07 23.34
C ASN A 3 0.61 -2.93 23.02
N THR A 4 -0.58 -2.38 23.25
CA THR A 4 -1.85 -3.13 23.34
C THR A 4 -2.65 -3.25 22.05
N ASP A 5 -2.50 -2.30 21.12
CA ASP A 5 -3.29 -2.22 19.89
C ASP A 5 -2.49 -2.73 18.68
N HIS A 6 -1.57 -1.93 18.16
CA HIS A 6 -0.73 -2.31 17.02
C HIS A 6 0.51 -3.12 17.43
N THR A 7 0.39 -4.45 17.38
CA THR A 7 1.39 -5.37 17.96
C THR A 7 2.39 -5.95 16.96
N THR A 8 2.18 -5.78 15.66
CA THR A 8 3.12 -6.24 14.62
C THR A 8 4.42 -5.44 14.65
N ARG A 9 5.54 -6.09 14.29
CA ARG A 9 6.87 -5.48 14.19
C ARG A 9 7.50 -5.90 12.86
N THR A 10 7.22 -5.14 11.81
CA THR A 10 7.75 -5.45 10.49
C THR A 10 9.26 -5.37 10.49
N LEU A 11 9.91 -6.34 9.86
CA LEU A 11 11.35 -6.42 9.70
C LEU A 11 11.69 -6.32 8.22
N LEU A 12 12.66 -5.47 7.87
CA LEU A 12 13.22 -5.40 6.53
C LEU A 12 14.75 -5.32 6.63
N LEU A 13 15.45 -6.30 6.05
CA LEU A 13 16.89 -6.20 5.84
C LEU A 13 17.16 -5.40 4.56
N SER A 14 18.03 -4.40 4.66
CA SER A 14 18.44 -3.60 3.51
C SER A 14 19.36 -4.41 2.58
N ASN A 15 19.09 -4.34 1.28
CA ASN A 15 19.97 -4.88 0.25
C ASN A 15 21.04 -3.87 -0.14
N LYS A 16 20.72 -2.57 -0.12
CA LYS A 16 21.63 -1.46 -0.47
C LYS A 16 22.61 -1.12 0.64
N SER A 17 22.26 -1.42 1.89
CA SER A 17 23.09 -1.23 3.09
C SER A 17 23.12 -2.53 3.90
N PRO A 18 23.91 -3.54 3.47
CA PRO A 18 23.97 -4.83 4.17
C PRO A 18 24.33 -4.67 5.65
N GLY A 19 23.64 -5.44 6.51
CA GLY A 19 23.78 -5.34 7.96
C GLY A 19 22.84 -4.31 8.61
N ILE A 20 22.08 -3.54 7.83
CA ILE A 20 21.04 -2.66 8.37
C ILE A 20 19.68 -3.38 8.40
N LEU A 21 19.07 -3.45 9.58
CA LEU A 21 17.72 -3.95 9.83
C LEU A 21 16.77 -2.79 10.11
N LEU A 22 15.70 -2.67 9.33
CA LEU A 22 14.60 -1.75 9.58
C LEU A 22 13.52 -2.44 10.41
N VAL A 23 12.98 -1.72 11.38
CA VAL A 23 11.90 -2.19 12.25
C VAL A 23 10.81 -1.11 12.33
N SER A 24 9.60 -1.48 11.92
CA SER A 24 8.41 -0.64 12.11
C SER A 24 7.68 -1.00 13.41
N ARG A 25 7.10 0.01 14.06
CA ARG A 25 6.29 -0.15 15.27
C ARG A 25 5.14 0.86 15.28
N GLY A 26 3.91 0.35 15.38
CA GLY A 26 2.70 1.17 15.48
C GLY A 26 2.39 1.74 16.87
N SER A 27 1.21 2.35 16.99
CA SER A 27 0.70 3.02 18.18
C SER A 27 0.05 2.08 19.21
N ALA A 28 -0.10 2.54 20.45
CA ALA A 28 -0.75 1.78 21.52
C ALA A 28 -2.29 1.87 21.55
N SER A 29 -2.88 2.75 20.73
CA SER A 29 -4.31 2.98 20.57
C SER A 29 -4.58 3.64 19.22
N ASN A 30 -5.86 3.73 18.82
CA ASN A 30 -6.25 4.45 17.60
C ASN A 30 -5.63 5.86 17.53
N ILE A 31 -5.86 6.68 18.57
CA ILE A 31 -5.19 7.97 18.79
C ILE A 31 -4.32 7.82 20.05
N ASP A 32 -3.00 7.85 19.87
CA ASP A 32 -2.01 7.60 20.91
C ASP A 32 -1.18 8.86 21.19
N GLU A 33 -1.54 9.55 22.27
CA GLU A 33 -0.82 10.75 22.72
C GLU A 33 0.66 10.47 23.02
N ALA A 34 1.05 9.23 23.33
CA ALA A 34 2.45 8.89 23.57
C ALA A 34 3.29 8.98 22.29
N ALA A 35 2.69 8.90 21.10
CA ALA A 35 3.37 9.06 19.82
C ALA A 35 3.83 10.52 19.56
N THR A 36 3.33 11.50 20.31
CA THR A 36 3.83 12.90 20.28
C THR A 36 5.26 13.04 20.82
N ARG A 37 5.82 11.98 21.44
CA ARG A 37 7.16 11.97 22.04
C ARG A 37 8.01 10.87 21.40
N GLN A 38 9.08 11.27 20.71
CA GLN A 38 9.98 10.34 20.02
C GLN A 38 10.58 9.27 20.93
N SER A 39 10.80 9.58 22.21
CA SER A 39 11.44 8.69 23.19
C SER A 39 10.59 7.47 23.58
N THR A 40 9.28 7.46 23.29
CA THR A 40 8.40 6.30 23.57
C THR A 40 8.61 5.16 22.57
N GLY A 41 9.10 5.49 21.38
CA GLY A 41 9.23 4.56 20.27
C GLY A 41 7.89 4.12 19.66
N HIS A 42 6.78 4.82 19.93
CA HIS A 42 5.47 4.52 19.34
C HIS A 42 5.34 5.21 17.99
N SER A 43 4.75 4.51 17.01
CA SER A 43 4.46 5.06 15.67
C SER A 43 5.70 5.57 14.93
N GLN A 44 6.70 4.68 14.79
CA GLN A 44 8.01 5.02 14.22
C GLN A 44 8.57 3.90 13.34
N LEU A 45 9.40 4.31 12.39
CA LEU A 45 10.30 3.46 11.64
C LEU A 45 11.75 3.73 12.08
N ARG A 46 12.48 2.67 12.44
CA ARG A 46 13.88 2.78 12.85
C ARG A 46 14.79 1.78 12.13
N ALA A 47 16.03 2.17 11.91
CA ALA A 47 17.10 1.34 11.34
C ALA A 47 18.16 1.03 12.40
N PHE A 48 18.62 -0.23 12.40
CA PHE A 48 19.61 -0.75 13.34
C PHE A 48 20.76 -1.36 12.55
N ASP A 49 21.99 -1.00 12.89
CA ASP A 49 23.17 -1.70 12.37
C ASP A 49 23.38 -2.97 13.20
N ILE A 50 22.93 -4.09 12.63
CA ILE A 50 23.11 -5.41 13.22
C ILE A 50 24.40 -6.09 12.72
N GLY A 51 25.02 -5.58 11.66
CA GLY A 51 26.27 -6.10 11.12
C GLY A 51 27.48 -5.79 12.00
N SER A 52 27.41 -4.74 12.80
CA SER A 52 28.44 -4.39 13.80
C SER A 52 28.28 -5.11 15.14
N LEU A 53 27.23 -5.91 15.33
CA LEU A 53 27.02 -6.67 16.56
C LEU A 53 27.97 -7.89 16.61
N GLY A 54 28.69 -8.02 17.72
CA GLY A 54 29.49 -9.21 17.99
C GLY A 54 28.66 -10.32 18.66
N GLU A 55 29.25 -11.51 18.80
CA GLU A 55 28.59 -12.69 19.40
C GLU A 55 28.06 -12.45 20.82
N ASN A 56 28.66 -11.51 21.56
CA ASN A 56 28.29 -11.17 22.93
C ASN A 56 27.42 -9.90 23.04
N SER A 57 26.97 -9.33 21.93
CA SER A 57 26.10 -8.15 21.94
C SER A 57 24.72 -8.48 22.53
N GLY A 58 24.22 -7.61 23.40
CA GLY A 58 22.84 -7.69 23.90
C GLY A 58 21.80 -7.18 22.90
N PRO A 59 20.50 -7.29 23.21
CA PRO A 59 19.45 -6.71 22.39
C PRO A 59 19.52 -5.19 22.37
N LEU A 60 19.30 -4.59 21.20
CA LEU A 60 19.25 -3.14 21.03
C LEU A 60 17.91 -2.57 21.52
N ASN A 61 17.96 -1.45 22.21
CA ASN A 61 16.83 -0.65 22.64
C ASN A 61 16.25 0.15 21.46
N PHE A 62 14.97 -0.07 21.18
CA PHE A 62 14.32 0.51 20.01
C PHE A 62 14.40 2.06 19.93
N PRO A 63 13.86 2.83 20.89
CA PRO A 63 13.87 4.29 20.80
C PRO A 63 15.25 4.94 20.99
N SER A 64 16.19 4.31 21.70
CA SER A 64 17.49 4.95 22.00
C SER A 64 18.65 4.52 21.11
N GLU A 65 18.63 3.31 20.54
CA GLU A 65 19.75 2.77 19.76
C GLU A 65 19.45 2.64 18.26
N GLY A 66 18.17 2.71 17.85
CA GLY A 66 17.80 2.72 16.43
C GLY A 66 17.89 4.13 15.83
N ARG A 67 18.49 4.28 14.65
CA ARG A 67 18.39 5.51 13.87
C ARG A 67 16.96 5.71 13.41
N MET A 68 16.36 6.86 13.72
CA MET A 68 14.98 7.16 13.35
C MET A 68 14.88 7.59 11.89
N LEU A 69 14.12 6.82 11.11
CA LEU A 69 13.84 7.13 9.71
C LEU A 69 12.57 7.97 9.58
N GLY A 70 11.59 7.74 10.46
CA GLY A 70 10.36 8.52 10.53
C GLY A 70 9.60 8.26 11.83
N TRP A 71 8.78 9.22 12.24
CA TRP A 71 7.86 9.10 13.38
C TRP A 71 6.55 9.83 13.09
N GLY A 72 5.54 9.64 13.94
CA GLY A 72 4.18 10.07 13.58
C GLY A 72 3.61 9.22 12.45
N LEU A 73 3.96 7.93 12.45
CA LEU A 73 3.49 6.89 11.53
C LEU A 73 2.58 5.93 12.29
N ARG A 74 1.26 6.15 12.29
CA ARG A 74 0.30 5.47 13.19
C ARG A 74 0.59 3.97 13.31
N ASN A 75 0.56 3.26 12.20
CA ASN A 75 0.88 1.85 12.05
C ASN A 75 1.32 1.52 10.61
N SER A 76 2.49 2.04 10.22
CA SER A 76 3.10 1.79 8.91
C SER A 76 3.66 0.35 8.82
N VAL A 77 2.80 -0.64 8.59
CA VAL A 77 3.18 -2.07 8.60
C VAL A 77 4.06 -2.42 7.42
N GLY A 78 3.67 -2.08 6.19
CA GLY A 78 4.49 -2.43 5.03
C GLY A 78 5.72 -1.52 4.94
N VAL A 79 6.90 -2.13 4.78
CA VAL A 79 8.19 -1.45 4.63
C VAL A 79 8.94 -2.06 3.44
N ALA A 80 9.42 -1.24 2.52
CA ALA A 80 10.23 -1.69 1.38
C ALA A 80 11.41 -0.76 1.10
N GLU A 81 12.44 -1.33 0.47
CA GLU A 81 13.55 -0.59 -0.13
C GLU A 81 13.43 -0.73 -1.65
N GLU A 82 13.38 0.42 -2.35
CA GLU A 82 13.35 0.48 -3.80
C GLU A 82 14.72 -0.03 -4.35
N PRO A 83 14.73 -0.99 -5.29
CA PRO A 83 15.93 -1.76 -5.59
C PRO A 83 16.95 -1.04 -6.49
N VAL A 84 16.60 0.08 -7.13
CA VAL A 84 17.47 0.82 -8.03
C VAL A 84 18.22 1.91 -7.25
N THR A 85 17.49 2.84 -6.64
CA THR A 85 17.98 3.98 -5.88
C THR A 85 18.28 3.64 -4.42
N GLY A 86 17.55 2.68 -3.82
CA GLY A 86 17.64 2.38 -2.39
C GLY A 86 16.75 3.25 -1.50
N GLY A 87 15.75 3.91 -2.09
CA GLY A 87 14.77 4.70 -1.36
C GLY A 87 13.93 3.84 -0.42
N VAL A 88 13.73 4.27 0.82
CA VAL A 88 12.91 3.56 1.81
C VAL A 88 11.47 4.07 1.77
N TRP A 89 10.52 3.15 1.68
CA TRP A 89 9.10 3.42 1.55
C TRP A 89 8.30 2.66 2.61
N THR A 90 7.23 3.27 3.12
CA THR A 90 6.24 2.58 3.95
C THR A 90 4.82 2.82 3.47
N VAL A 91 3.93 1.89 3.81
CA VAL A 91 2.49 2.06 3.65
C VAL A 91 1.81 2.13 5.02
N GLU A 92 0.95 3.14 5.19
CA GLU A 92 0.34 3.53 6.48
C GLU A 92 -1.07 2.99 6.63
N ASN A 93 -1.41 2.57 7.85
CA ASN A 93 -2.79 2.34 8.29
C ASN A 93 -3.19 3.51 9.20
N SER A 94 -3.91 4.46 8.63
CA SER A 94 -4.29 5.73 9.26
C SER A 94 -5.44 5.57 10.26
N ALA A 95 -5.88 6.68 10.86
CA ALA A 95 -6.76 6.64 12.03
C ALA A 95 -8.22 6.29 11.73
N ASP A 96 -8.84 5.59 12.67
CA ASP A 96 -10.23 5.16 12.61
C ASP A 96 -11.18 6.22 13.18
N GLN A 97 -12.45 6.16 12.77
CA GLN A 97 -13.57 6.92 13.35
C GLN A 97 -13.33 8.44 13.45
N LEU A 98 -12.62 9.00 12.47
CA LEU A 98 -12.24 10.40 12.50
C LEU A 98 -13.44 11.35 12.40
N ARG A 99 -13.40 12.37 13.26
CA ARG A 99 -14.30 13.52 13.22
C ARG A 99 -13.50 14.80 13.12
N ARG A 100 -13.90 15.70 12.22
CA ARG A 100 -13.31 17.04 12.07
C ARG A 100 -14.34 18.08 12.46
N ASN A 101 -14.02 18.93 13.43
CA ASN A 101 -14.97 19.90 13.99
C ASN A 101 -16.34 19.28 14.36
N SER A 102 -16.29 18.10 14.98
CA SER A 102 -17.46 17.26 15.32
C SER A 102 -18.25 16.64 14.16
N VAL A 103 -17.90 16.94 12.91
CA VAL A 103 -18.48 16.29 11.73
C VAL A 103 -17.77 14.96 11.50
N ASP A 104 -18.55 13.90 11.35
CA ASP A 104 -18.03 12.59 10.99
C ASP A 104 -17.54 12.61 9.54
N ILE A 105 -16.26 12.29 9.35
CA ILE A 105 -15.62 12.22 8.05
C ILE A 105 -15.07 10.82 7.77
N HIS A 106 -15.29 9.86 8.68
CA HIS A 106 -14.55 8.62 8.69
C HIS A 106 -14.78 7.80 7.41
N THR A 107 -15.96 7.84 6.80
CA THR A 107 -16.31 6.94 5.68
C THR A 107 -15.29 6.99 4.53
N ASP A 108 -14.77 8.17 4.21
CA ASP A 108 -13.81 8.36 3.12
C ASP A 108 -12.58 9.19 3.53
N ASN A 109 -12.33 9.34 4.83
CA ASN A 109 -11.12 9.97 5.38
C ASN A 109 -10.71 9.32 6.71
N PRO A 110 -9.44 9.37 7.09
CA PRO A 110 -8.30 9.93 6.35
C PRO A 110 -7.83 8.99 5.25
N ALA A 111 -6.92 9.46 4.40
CA ALA A 111 -6.25 8.58 3.45
C ALA A 111 -5.39 7.54 4.18
N GLU A 112 -5.28 6.35 3.59
CA GLU A 112 -4.08 5.53 3.79
C GLU A 112 -2.94 6.14 2.97
N GLU A 113 -1.68 5.83 3.29
CA GLU A 113 -0.56 6.63 2.78
C GLU A 113 0.58 5.78 2.25
N LEU A 114 1.28 6.29 1.24
CA LEU A 114 2.64 5.88 0.88
C LEU A 114 3.61 6.97 1.31
N ASN A 115 4.51 6.65 2.23
CA ASN A 115 5.45 7.59 2.83
C ASN A 115 6.90 7.26 2.41
N PHE A 116 7.65 8.30 2.02
CA PHE A 116 9.07 8.21 1.65
C PHE A 116 9.97 8.61 2.80
N HIS A 117 11.03 7.83 3.08
CA HIS A 117 11.93 7.99 4.23
C HIS A 117 13.40 8.16 3.81
N GLY A 118 13.63 8.73 2.63
CA GLY A 118 14.98 8.98 2.14
C GLY A 118 15.76 7.71 1.84
N HIS A 119 17.08 7.79 1.94
CA HIS A 119 18.01 6.69 1.62
C HIS A 119 18.85 6.35 2.84
N LEU A 120 19.11 5.07 3.08
CA LEU A 120 19.89 4.64 4.26
C LEU A 120 21.33 5.15 4.24
N SER A 121 21.86 5.47 3.05
CA SER A 121 23.20 6.00 2.80
C SER A 121 23.35 7.50 3.09
N ASP A 122 22.24 8.26 3.18
CA ASP A 122 22.26 9.69 3.46
C ASP A 122 21.28 10.02 4.59
N SER A 123 21.81 10.08 5.82
CA SER A 123 21.00 10.34 7.01
C SER A 123 20.54 11.79 7.17
N ASN A 124 20.95 12.70 6.30
CA ASN A 124 20.67 14.13 6.44
C ASN A 124 19.54 14.60 5.53
N LYS A 125 19.05 13.74 4.63
CA LYS A 125 18.05 14.10 3.62
C LYS A 125 16.83 13.19 3.72
N ASP A 126 15.66 13.81 3.85
CA ASP A 126 14.35 13.13 3.85
C ASP A 126 14.22 12.01 4.92
N GLN A 127 14.91 12.17 6.06
CA GLN A 127 14.90 11.23 7.19
C GLN A 127 14.61 11.90 8.53
N GLY A 128 13.97 11.15 9.43
CA GLY A 128 13.65 11.57 10.80
C GLY A 128 12.45 12.50 10.91
N GLY A 129 11.73 12.75 9.81
CA GLY A 129 10.56 13.62 9.76
C GLY A 129 9.38 13.09 10.58
N ASN A 130 8.51 14.01 11.00
CA ASN A 130 7.21 13.68 11.58
C ASN A 130 6.15 13.63 10.47
N TYR A 131 5.51 12.48 10.27
CA TYR A 131 4.52 12.23 9.22
C TYR A 131 3.08 12.57 9.65
N GLY A 132 2.89 13.18 10.83
CA GLY A 132 1.63 13.83 11.20
C GLY A 132 0.98 13.25 12.44
N TYR A 133 0.92 11.92 12.56
CA TYR A 133 0.21 11.27 13.66
C TYR A 133 0.79 11.66 15.03
N PRO A 134 -0.04 11.88 16.07
CA PRO A 134 -1.51 11.77 16.10
C PRO A 134 -2.24 13.09 15.78
N GLY A 135 -1.54 14.14 15.35
CA GLY A 135 -2.09 15.49 15.23
C GLY A 135 -2.57 15.87 13.82
N CYS A 136 -1.95 15.30 12.80
CA CYS A 136 -2.22 15.59 11.39
C CYS A 136 -2.46 14.29 10.61
N PHE A 137 -3.41 14.34 9.66
CA PHE A 137 -3.84 13.21 8.81
C PHE A 137 -3.97 13.67 7.37
N ALA A 138 -3.83 12.79 6.38
CA ALA A 138 -3.99 13.15 4.97
C ALA A 138 -5.45 13.10 4.49
N VAL A 139 -5.85 14.08 3.67
CA VAL A 139 -7.16 14.08 2.99
C VAL A 139 -7.17 13.03 1.88
N TRP A 140 -8.21 12.20 1.81
CA TRP A 140 -8.55 11.38 0.65
C TRP A 140 -9.73 11.96 -0.13
N SER A 141 -10.88 12.11 0.52
CA SER A 141 -12.07 12.69 -0.10
C SER A 141 -12.25 14.15 0.31
N THR A 142 -12.41 15.02 -0.68
CA THR A 142 -12.73 16.44 -0.47
C THR A 142 -14.24 16.71 -0.49
N GLU A 143 -15.05 15.71 -0.84
CA GLU A 143 -16.51 15.83 -0.87
C GLU A 143 -17.06 15.95 0.56
N GLY A 144 -17.83 17.01 0.81
CA GLY A 144 -18.40 17.28 2.13
C GLY A 144 -17.38 17.61 3.23
N PHE A 145 -16.10 17.82 2.90
CA PHE A 145 -15.05 17.98 3.89
C PHE A 145 -15.15 19.34 4.63
N PRO A 146 -15.30 19.35 5.97
CA PRO A 146 -15.48 20.58 6.74
C PRO A 146 -14.28 21.53 6.63
N ASP A 147 -14.51 22.82 6.43
CA ASP A 147 -13.46 23.85 6.37
C ASP A 147 -12.30 23.48 5.43
N LYS A 148 -12.59 22.82 4.30
CA LYS A 148 -11.55 22.27 3.41
C LYS A 148 -10.58 23.33 2.87
N GLY A 149 -11.06 24.56 2.69
CA GLY A 149 -10.32 25.60 1.98
C GLY A 149 -9.80 25.09 0.63
N ASN A 150 -8.49 25.24 0.42
CA ASN A 150 -7.82 24.81 -0.81
C ASN A 150 -7.22 23.41 -0.73
N MET A 151 -7.51 22.64 0.33
CA MET A 151 -6.95 21.29 0.47
C MET A 151 -7.43 20.37 -0.64
N THR A 152 -6.49 19.60 -1.18
CA THR A 152 -6.71 18.50 -2.13
C THR A 152 -6.34 17.17 -1.48
N THR A 153 -6.57 16.06 -2.20
CA THR A 153 -6.04 14.75 -1.81
C THR A 153 -4.55 14.85 -1.47
N GLY A 154 -4.13 14.22 -0.38
CA GLY A 154 -2.74 14.22 0.08
C GLY A 154 -2.32 15.42 0.95
N ASP A 155 -3.06 16.53 0.95
CA ASP A 155 -2.81 17.60 1.93
C ASP A 155 -3.11 17.08 3.34
N GLN A 156 -2.27 17.46 4.31
CA GLN A 156 -2.46 17.09 5.70
C GLN A 156 -3.29 18.12 6.47
N PHE A 157 -4.12 17.62 7.38
CA PHE A 157 -5.11 18.38 8.12
C PHE A 157 -5.19 17.97 9.59
N SER A 158 -5.67 18.87 10.43
CA SER A 158 -5.93 18.63 11.86
C SER A 158 -7.41 18.36 12.14
N LEU A 159 -7.71 17.54 13.16
CA LEU A 159 -9.09 17.19 13.52
C LEU A 159 -9.83 18.33 14.23
N ASN A 160 -9.14 18.99 15.17
CA ASN A 160 -9.67 20.07 15.99
C ASN A 160 -8.67 21.23 15.97
N PRO A 161 -8.72 22.10 14.95
CA PRO A 161 -7.76 23.19 14.79
C PRO A 161 -7.69 24.08 16.04
N SER A 162 -6.46 24.36 16.46
CA SER A 162 -6.11 25.22 17.59
C SER A 162 -5.09 26.27 17.15
N ARG A 163 -4.68 27.14 18.08
CA ARG A 163 -3.63 28.13 17.79
C ARG A 163 -2.29 27.49 17.41
N THR A 164 -1.96 26.32 17.95
CA THR A 164 -0.64 25.67 17.78
C THR A 164 -0.66 24.54 16.77
N LEU A 165 -1.74 23.76 16.74
CA LEU A 165 -1.94 22.65 15.80
C LEU A 165 -3.19 22.95 14.97
N ASN A 166 -2.98 23.27 13.70
CA ASN A 166 -4.03 23.50 12.71
C ASN A 166 -3.52 23.08 11.33
N ASP A 167 -4.35 23.23 10.30
CA ASP A 167 -4.00 22.80 8.93
C ASP A 167 -2.76 23.52 8.37
N THR A 168 -2.51 24.78 8.77
CA THR A 168 -1.28 25.50 8.36
C THR A 168 -0.04 24.89 9.01
N THR A 169 -0.13 24.52 10.29
CA THR A 169 0.96 23.81 10.97
C THR A 169 1.16 22.41 10.37
N CYS A 170 0.08 21.66 10.10
CA CYS A 170 0.16 20.36 9.43
C CYS A 170 0.89 20.45 8.09
N LYS A 171 0.54 21.45 7.26
CA LYS A 171 1.18 21.67 5.97
C LYS A 171 2.66 22.09 6.02
N SER A 172 3.09 22.79 7.07
CA SER A 172 4.42 23.42 7.11
C SER A 172 5.44 22.74 8.01
N ALA A 173 4.98 21.99 9.01
CA ALA A 173 5.84 21.37 10.03
C ALA A 173 5.91 19.84 9.96
N TYR A 174 5.07 19.21 9.13
CA TYR A 174 4.98 17.76 8.98
C TYR A 174 5.26 17.35 7.53
N VAL A 175 5.62 16.07 7.37
CA VAL A 175 5.93 15.47 6.06
C VAL A 175 4.64 14.88 5.48
N PRO A 176 4.14 15.40 4.34
CA PRO A 176 2.97 14.83 3.69
C PRO A 176 3.29 13.51 3.00
N PRO A 177 2.28 12.67 2.74
CA PRO A 177 2.48 11.44 2.00
C PRO A 177 2.81 11.69 0.53
N ARG A 178 3.59 10.78 -0.06
CA ARG A 178 3.92 10.85 -1.49
C ARG A 178 2.75 10.44 -2.37
N LEU A 179 1.94 9.49 -1.91
CA LEU A 179 0.66 9.10 -2.50
C LEU A 179 -0.33 8.81 -1.38
N SER A 180 -1.61 9.00 -1.69
CA SER A 180 -2.73 8.69 -0.80
C SER A 180 -3.55 7.55 -1.41
N PHE A 181 -4.10 6.67 -0.58
CA PHE A 181 -5.04 5.62 -1.00
C PHE A 181 -6.38 5.79 -0.31
N GLN A 182 -7.40 5.11 -0.85
CA GLN A 182 -8.73 5.06 -0.26
C GLN A 182 -8.66 4.68 1.22
N ALA A 183 -9.37 5.47 2.03
CA ALA A 183 -9.51 5.27 3.47
C ALA A 183 -9.91 3.84 3.80
N HIS A 184 -9.33 3.30 4.88
CA HIS A 184 -9.62 1.97 5.45
C HIS A 184 -9.24 0.77 4.58
N THR A 185 -8.49 0.96 3.49
CA THR A 185 -8.06 -0.18 2.67
C THR A 185 -6.99 -1.04 3.35
N ALA A 186 -6.40 -0.56 4.45
CA ALA A 186 -5.49 -1.27 5.34
C ALA A 186 -4.28 -1.91 4.63
N PRO A 187 -3.34 -1.12 4.11
CA PRO A 187 -2.18 -1.66 3.42
C PRO A 187 -1.19 -2.31 4.39
N LEU A 188 -0.79 -3.57 4.13
CA LEU A 188 0.03 -4.34 5.09
C LEU A 188 1.43 -4.71 4.61
N ASP A 189 1.66 -4.77 3.31
CA ASP A 189 2.99 -5.00 2.75
C ASP A 189 3.18 -4.26 1.42
N ILE A 190 4.44 -3.99 1.09
CA ILE A 190 4.87 -3.41 -0.17
C ILE A 190 6.10 -4.18 -0.68
N LYS A 191 6.13 -4.51 -1.98
CA LYS A 191 7.28 -5.14 -2.64
C LYS A 191 7.49 -4.58 -4.04
N PHE A 192 8.71 -4.13 -4.32
CA PHE A 192 9.11 -3.67 -5.64
C PHE A 192 9.41 -4.84 -6.58
N THR A 193 9.15 -4.65 -7.87
CA THR A 193 9.75 -5.48 -8.93
C THR A 193 11.28 -5.32 -8.90
N PRO A 194 12.05 -6.33 -9.34
CA PRO A 194 13.52 -6.24 -9.31
C PRO A 194 14.13 -5.04 -10.05
N ASP A 195 13.43 -4.53 -11.08
CA ASP A 195 13.84 -3.37 -11.87
C ASP A 195 13.36 -2.03 -11.30
N GLY A 196 12.62 -2.04 -10.19
CA GLY A 196 12.10 -0.84 -9.54
C GLY A 196 10.98 -0.12 -10.30
N SER A 197 10.48 -0.70 -11.40
CA SER A 197 9.46 -0.06 -12.23
C SER A 197 8.05 -0.09 -11.62
N GLU A 198 7.79 -1.01 -10.69
CA GLU A 198 6.50 -1.14 -10.01
C GLU A 198 6.65 -1.57 -8.56
N ALA A 199 5.72 -1.15 -7.71
CA ALA A 199 5.55 -1.64 -6.35
C ALA A 199 4.19 -2.29 -6.19
N PHE A 200 4.15 -3.53 -5.70
CA PHE A 200 2.92 -4.23 -5.33
C PHE A 200 2.59 -3.94 -3.87
N VAL A 201 1.32 -3.64 -3.60
CA VAL A 201 0.80 -3.33 -2.26
C VAL A 201 -0.41 -4.21 -1.96
N THR A 202 -0.40 -4.83 -0.79
CA THR A 202 -1.52 -5.63 -0.28
C THR A 202 -2.47 -4.75 0.51
N PHE A 203 -3.73 -4.68 0.10
CA PHE A 203 -4.81 -4.00 0.81
C PHE A 203 -5.69 -5.03 1.51
N HIS A 204 -5.50 -5.16 2.83
CA HIS A 204 -6.12 -6.21 3.66
C HIS A 204 -7.62 -6.06 3.82
N GLY A 205 -8.13 -4.84 3.66
CA GLY A 205 -9.55 -4.53 3.61
C GLY A 205 -10.12 -3.94 4.90
N SER A 206 -11.16 -3.13 4.72
CA SER A 206 -11.76 -2.29 5.75
C SER A 206 -12.58 -3.06 6.77
N TRP A 207 -12.49 -2.61 8.02
CA TRP A 207 -13.47 -2.94 9.07
C TRP A 207 -14.28 -1.70 9.51
N ASN A 208 -13.70 -0.50 9.38
CA ASN A 208 -14.27 0.77 9.83
C ASN A 208 -14.87 1.60 8.67
N ARG A 209 -15.66 0.95 7.82
CA ARG A 209 -16.41 1.57 6.72
C ARG A 209 -17.63 0.70 6.39
N ASP A 210 -18.81 1.31 6.26
CA ASP A 210 -20.06 0.58 6.02
C ASP A 210 -20.01 -0.25 4.72
N GLU A 211 -19.63 0.39 3.61
CA GLU A 211 -19.38 -0.29 2.35
C GLU A 211 -17.91 -0.72 2.30
N ALA A 212 -17.65 -2.02 2.28
CA ALA A 212 -16.30 -2.55 2.40
C ALA A 212 -15.41 -2.22 1.18
N VAL A 213 -14.16 -1.84 1.45
CA VAL A 213 -13.13 -1.49 0.46
C VAL A 213 -11.82 -2.19 0.76
N GLY A 214 -10.93 -2.29 -0.24
CA GLY A 214 -9.65 -3.00 -0.13
C GLY A 214 -9.80 -4.44 -0.62
N TYR A 215 -9.38 -5.42 0.18
CA TYR A 215 -9.50 -6.85 -0.14
C TYR A 215 -8.88 -7.20 -1.50
N LYS A 216 -7.69 -6.66 -1.77
CA LYS A 216 -7.05 -6.71 -3.08
C LYS A 216 -5.54 -6.52 -3.04
N LEU A 217 -4.89 -7.01 -4.08
CA LEU A 217 -3.51 -6.71 -4.45
C LEU A 217 -3.55 -5.69 -5.57
N SER A 218 -2.77 -4.61 -5.45
CA SER A 218 -2.64 -3.60 -6.51
C SER A 218 -1.18 -3.25 -6.74
N SER A 219 -0.87 -2.62 -7.87
CA SER A 219 0.46 -2.10 -8.19
C SER A 219 0.46 -0.57 -8.33
N ILE A 220 1.61 0.03 -8.03
CA ILE A 220 1.94 1.44 -8.24
C ILE A 220 3.06 1.49 -9.26
N ARG A 221 2.94 2.32 -10.28
CA ARG A 221 4.02 2.55 -11.25
C ARG A 221 5.06 3.50 -10.67
N PHE A 222 6.32 3.12 -10.83
CA PHE A 222 7.48 3.89 -10.41
C PHE A 222 8.37 4.22 -11.62
N SER A 223 9.05 5.36 -11.53
CA SER A 223 10.06 5.78 -12.49
C SER A 223 11.13 6.58 -11.76
N ASN A 224 12.40 6.23 -11.97
CA ASN A 224 13.55 6.88 -11.33
C ASN A 224 13.45 6.91 -9.78
N GLY A 225 12.94 5.84 -9.18
CA GLY A 225 12.82 5.69 -7.72
C GLY A 225 11.62 6.43 -7.10
N GLU A 226 10.74 7.04 -7.89
CA GLU A 226 9.56 7.78 -7.43
C GLU A 226 8.27 7.28 -8.10
N PRO A 227 7.09 7.38 -7.45
CA PRO A 227 5.83 7.09 -8.11
C PRO A 227 5.61 7.95 -9.35
N ALA A 228 5.06 7.36 -10.41
CA ALA A 228 4.77 8.08 -11.66
C ALA A 228 3.61 9.09 -11.52
N GLU A 229 2.71 8.84 -10.57
CA GLU A 229 1.53 9.66 -10.31
C GLU A 229 1.86 10.84 -9.39
N SER A 230 1.10 11.94 -9.53
CA SER A 230 1.20 13.10 -8.65
C SER A 230 0.66 12.79 -7.25
N ALA A 231 1.10 13.56 -6.25
CA ALA A 231 0.72 13.33 -4.85
C ALA A 231 -0.79 13.51 -4.57
N ASP A 232 -1.48 14.29 -5.41
CA ASP A 232 -2.92 14.53 -5.36
C ASP A 232 -3.76 13.56 -6.20
N SER A 233 -3.13 12.54 -6.82
CA SER A 233 -3.81 11.54 -7.63
C SER A 233 -4.81 10.74 -6.79
N ARG A 234 -6.03 10.59 -7.32
CA ARG A 234 -7.10 9.74 -6.76
C ARG A 234 -7.15 8.33 -7.36
N THR A 235 -6.26 8.03 -8.28
CA THR A 235 -6.13 6.70 -8.90
C THR A 235 -4.66 6.27 -8.98
N PRO A 236 -3.90 6.28 -7.87
CA PRO A 236 -2.46 6.02 -7.93
C PRO A 236 -2.10 4.52 -8.05
N ILE A 237 -3.10 3.65 -7.97
CA ILE A 237 -2.95 2.19 -7.97
C ILE A 237 -3.71 1.56 -9.14
N THR A 238 -3.19 0.44 -9.63
CA THR A 238 -3.85 -0.45 -10.59
C THR A 238 -4.12 -1.79 -9.93
N ASP A 239 -5.37 -2.24 -9.93
CA ASP A 239 -5.73 -3.52 -9.29
C ASP A 239 -5.17 -4.71 -10.09
N VAL A 240 -4.56 -5.65 -9.38
CA VAL A 240 -3.88 -6.84 -9.92
C VAL A 240 -4.71 -8.09 -9.64
N LEU A 241 -5.18 -8.22 -8.40
CA LEU A 241 -6.05 -9.31 -7.96
C LEU A 241 -7.02 -8.76 -6.92
N SER A 242 -8.32 -8.87 -7.15
CA SER A 242 -9.36 -8.38 -6.26
C SER A 242 -10.42 -9.43 -6.00
N ASN A 243 -11.09 -9.32 -4.85
CA ASN A 243 -12.37 -10.02 -4.66
C ASN A 243 -13.42 -9.40 -5.59
N ALA A 244 -14.22 -10.24 -6.24
CA ALA A 244 -15.18 -9.80 -7.25
C ALA A 244 -16.34 -8.98 -6.67
N ASP A 245 -16.70 -9.25 -5.41
CA ASP A 245 -17.75 -8.55 -4.66
C ASP A 245 -17.25 -8.30 -3.25
N THR A 246 -17.16 -7.02 -2.86
CA THR A 246 -16.71 -6.63 -1.52
C THR A 246 -17.83 -6.54 -0.50
N SER A 247 -19.11 -6.57 -0.90
CA SER A 247 -20.25 -6.49 0.03
C SER A 247 -20.34 -7.66 1.01
N SER A 248 -19.69 -8.78 0.67
CA SER A 248 -19.60 -9.99 1.50
C SER A 248 -18.28 -10.08 2.29
N CYS A 249 -17.43 -9.05 2.24
CA CYS A 249 -16.19 -8.98 3.02
C CYS A 249 -16.47 -8.46 4.44
N PRO A 250 -15.70 -8.88 5.47
CA PRO A 250 -14.51 -9.73 5.38
C PRO A 250 -14.80 -11.24 5.25
N ASP A 251 -16.01 -11.70 5.57
CA ASP A 251 -16.29 -13.11 5.84
C ASP A 251 -16.03 -14.05 4.65
N ASN A 252 -16.28 -13.60 3.42
CA ASN A 252 -16.15 -14.43 2.21
C ASN A 252 -15.05 -13.94 1.25
N CYS A 253 -14.06 -13.21 1.77
CA CYS A 253 -13.02 -12.59 0.97
C CYS A 253 -11.62 -13.03 1.41
N PHE A 254 -10.70 -13.18 0.46
CA PHE A 254 -9.28 -13.23 0.83
C PHE A 254 -8.83 -11.85 1.35
N ARG A 255 -7.91 -11.84 2.31
CA ARG A 255 -7.38 -10.62 2.94
C ARG A 255 -5.87 -10.56 2.81
N PRO A 256 -5.34 -9.89 1.77
CA PRO A 256 -3.91 -9.87 1.48
C PRO A 256 -3.05 -9.33 2.63
N VAL A 257 -1.97 -10.03 2.97
CA VAL A 257 -0.99 -9.60 3.99
C VAL A 257 0.42 -9.49 3.41
N GLY A 258 1.21 -10.57 3.42
CA GLY A 258 2.63 -10.54 3.06
C GLY A 258 2.86 -10.87 1.59
N LEU A 259 3.93 -10.29 1.03
CA LEU A 259 4.39 -10.51 -0.33
C LEU A 259 5.84 -11.02 -0.37
N ALA A 260 6.14 -11.90 -1.32
CA ALA A 260 7.51 -12.35 -1.58
C ALA A 260 7.74 -12.71 -3.05
N TRP A 261 8.90 -12.35 -3.58
CA TRP A 261 9.36 -12.82 -4.89
C TRP A 261 10.16 -14.10 -4.74
N ASP A 262 9.99 -15.02 -5.68
CA ASP A 262 10.94 -16.10 -5.87
C ASP A 262 12.00 -15.78 -6.95
N SER A 263 12.97 -16.69 -7.12
CA SER A 263 14.02 -16.55 -8.13
C SER A 263 13.53 -16.64 -9.58
N GLN A 264 12.28 -17.03 -9.80
CA GLN A 264 11.62 -17.08 -11.11
C GLN A 264 10.74 -15.85 -11.37
N GLN A 265 10.82 -14.84 -10.49
CA GLN A 265 10.02 -13.61 -10.55
C GLN A 265 8.51 -13.87 -10.49
N ARG A 266 8.08 -14.88 -9.73
CA ARG A 266 6.68 -15.09 -9.35
C ARG A 266 6.43 -14.42 -8.01
N LEU A 267 5.28 -13.75 -7.88
CA LEU A 267 4.88 -13.05 -6.66
C LEU A 267 4.02 -13.97 -5.80
N PHE A 268 4.44 -14.24 -4.58
CA PHE A 268 3.65 -14.93 -3.58
C PHE A 268 2.91 -13.91 -2.72
N MET A 269 1.67 -14.23 -2.36
CA MET A 269 0.83 -13.40 -1.49
C MET A 269 0.11 -14.28 -0.46
N THR A 270 0.09 -13.88 0.81
CA THR A 270 -0.65 -14.61 1.85
C THR A 270 -2.01 -13.98 2.13
N SER A 271 -2.98 -14.79 2.57
CA SER A 271 -4.24 -14.35 3.18
C SER A 271 -4.37 -14.98 4.56
N ASP A 272 -4.26 -14.17 5.61
CA ASP A 272 -4.21 -14.65 7.00
C ASP A 272 -5.55 -15.23 7.47
N SER A 273 -6.64 -14.52 7.21
CA SER A 273 -8.00 -14.91 7.61
C SER A 273 -8.49 -16.19 6.94
N THR A 274 -8.00 -16.50 5.73
CA THR A 274 -8.37 -17.71 4.99
C THR A 274 -7.34 -18.84 5.11
N GLY A 275 -6.13 -18.55 5.62
CA GLY A 275 -5.03 -19.51 5.70
C GLY A 275 -4.44 -19.90 4.35
N GLU A 276 -4.60 -19.07 3.32
CA GLU A 276 -4.22 -19.36 1.94
C GLU A 276 -2.90 -18.68 1.54
N ILE A 277 -2.17 -19.32 0.62
CA ILE A 277 -1.03 -18.73 -0.07
C ILE A 277 -1.33 -18.74 -1.57
N TYR A 278 -1.21 -17.59 -2.20
CA TYR A 278 -1.34 -17.39 -3.62
C TYR A 278 0.03 -17.27 -4.27
N VAL A 279 0.17 -17.74 -5.50
CA VAL A 279 1.29 -17.40 -6.38
C VAL A 279 0.74 -16.78 -7.65
N LEU A 280 1.27 -15.62 -8.00
CA LEU A 280 0.90 -14.81 -9.15
C LEU A 280 2.07 -14.77 -10.13
N GLN A 281 1.78 -14.98 -11.41
CA GLN A 281 2.76 -14.94 -12.48
C GLN A 281 2.23 -14.09 -13.64
N ARG A 282 3.05 -13.18 -14.14
CA ARG A 282 2.76 -12.46 -15.38
C ARG A 282 2.91 -13.38 -16.58
N THR A 283 1.88 -13.45 -17.42
CA THR A 283 2.00 -14.08 -18.74
C THR A 283 2.24 -13.02 -19.81
N ASN A 284 3.28 -13.25 -20.63
CA ASN A 284 3.45 -12.48 -21.85
C ASN A 284 2.43 -13.00 -22.87
N VAL A 285 1.25 -12.39 -22.92
CA VAL A 285 0.30 -12.64 -24.01
C VAL A 285 0.79 -11.86 -25.24
N SER A 286 1.65 -12.51 -26.02
CA SER A 286 1.97 -12.08 -27.37
C SER A 286 0.71 -12.26 -28.22
N VAL A 287 -0.11 -11.22 -28.37
CA VAL A 287 -1.21 -11.25 -29.35
C VAL A 287 -0.58 -11.22 -30.74
N SER A 288 -0.33 -12.40 -31.32
CA SER A 288 -0.03 -12.52 -32.74
C SER A 288 -1.27 -12.12 -33.51
N THR A 289 -1.33 -10.89 -34.01
CA THR A 289 -2.35 -10.47 -34.97
C THR A 289 -2.05 -11.14 -36.31
N SER A 290 -2.40 -12.42 -36.45
CA SER A 290 -2.53 -13.02 -37.78
C SER A 290 -3.79 -12.43 -38.41
N SER A 291 -3.61 -11.46 -39.30
CA SER A 291 -4.70 -10.96 -40.15
C SER A 291 -5.32 -12.13 -40.90
N PRO A 292 -6.65 -12.38 -40.80
CA PRO A 292 -7.29 -13.39 -41.61
C PRO A 292 -7.14 -13.00 -43.08
N ALA A 293 -6.52 -13.85 -43.89
CA ALA A 293 -6.58 -13.71 -45.33
C ALA A 293 -8.07 -13.76 -45.75
N ILE A 294 -8.57 -12.67 -46.31
CA ILE A 294 -9.93 -12.58 -46.84
C ILE A 294 -10.03 -13.57 -48.01
N PRO A 295 -10.90 -14.59 -47.96
CA PRO A 295 -11.18 -15.40 -49.14
C PRO A 295 -11.95 -14.54 -50.14
N VAL A 296 -11.44 -14.45 -51.37
CA VAL A 296 -12.16 -13.83 -52.49
C VAL A 296 -13.42 -14.66 -52.77
N PRO A 297 -14.64 -14.09 -52.69
CA PRO A 297 -15.85 -14.83 -53.00
C PRO A 297 -16.03 -14.93 -54.52
N THR A 298 -16.15 -16.15 -55.03
CA THR A 298 -16.68 -16.43 -56.37
C THR A 298 -18.19 -16.20 -56.34
N SER A 299 -18.69 -15.39 -57.27
CA SER A 299 -20.08 -14.97 -57.38
C SER A 299 -21.04 -16.10 -57.77
N SER A 300 -22.20 -16.15 -57.10
CA SER A 300 -23.46 -16.65 -57.65
C SER A 300 -24.60 -15.78 -57.09
N PRO A 301 -25.58 -15.37 -57.92
CA PRO A 301 -26.62 -14.43 -57.49
C PRO A 301 -27.74 -15.16 -56.74
N ASP A 302 -28.56 -14.37 -56.04
CA ASP A 302 -29.78 -14.74 -55.31
C ASP A 302 -29.64 -15.12 -53.84
N ALA A 303 -29.62 -14.08 -52.99
CA ALA A 303 -30.58 -13.92 -51.89
C ALA A 303 -30.28 -12.61 -51.13
N ALA A 304 -31.28 -11.74 -51.04
CA ALA A 304 -31.23 -10.54 -50.21
C ALA A 304 -31.32 -10.92 -48.73
N ALA A 305 -30.32 -10.54 -47.93
CA ALA A 305 -30.38 -10.57 -46.47
C ALA A 305 -29.82 -9.26 -45.90
N THR A 306 -30.67 -8.58 -45.14
CA THR A 306 -30.42 -7.31 -44.47
C THR A 306 -29.34 -7.46 -43.39
N LEU A 307 -28.25 -6.69 -43.48
CA LEU A 307 -27.20 -6.62 -42.46
C LEU A 307 -27.55 -5.57 -41.40
N ILE A 308 -27.75 -6.01 -40.16
CA ILE A 308 -27.75 -5.15 -38.96
C ILE A 308 -26.30 -5.13 -38.45
N PRO A 309 -25.64 -3.97 -38.25
CA PRO A 309 -24.29 -3.94 -37.71
C PRO A 309 -24.33 -4.21 -36.20
N SER A 310 -24.01 -5.43 -35.78
CA SER A 310 -23.63 -5.71 -34.40
C SER A 310 -22.21 -5.19 -34.17
N ARG A 311 -22.08 -4.10 -33.39
CA ARG A 311 -20.79 -3.69 -32.81
C ARG A 311 -20.31 -4.82 -31.88
N LEU A 312 -19.31 -5.58 -32.31
CA LEU A 312 -18.48 -6.35 -31.39
C LEU A 312 -17.55 -5.36 -30.66
N THR A 313 -17.91 -4.95 -29.46
CA THR A 313 -16.93 -4.46 -28.49
C THR A 313 -16.22 -5.67 -27.90
N SER A 314 -15.00 -5.92 -28.35
CA SER A 314 -14.08 -6.87 -27.72
C SER A 314 -13.71 -6.34 -26.34
N PHE A 315 -14.30 -6.91 -25.28
CA PHE A 315 -13.70 -6.88 -23.95
C PHE A 315 -12.71 -8.03 -23.89
N GLY A 316 -11.42 -7.72 -23.89
CA GLY A 316 -10.39 -8.71 -23.57
C GLY A 316 -10.61 -9.17 -22.14
N SER A 317 -11.19 -10.37 -21.96
CA SER A 317 -11.23 -11.03 -20.66
C SER A 317 -9.83 -11.55 -20.37
N LEU A 318 -9.20 -11.04 -19.32
CA LEU A 318 -8.06 -11.69 -18.67
C LEU A 318 -8.58 -13.01 -18.08
N ALA A 319 -8.15 -14.14 -18.64
CA ALA A 319 -8.55 -15.44 -18.13
C ALA A 319 -7.67 -15.79 -16.91
N ILE A 320 -8.13 -15.42 -15.72
CA ILE A 320 -7.51 -15.86 -14.47
C ILE A 320 -7.77 -17.36 -14.30
N SER A 321 -6.73 -18.17 -14.46
CA SER A 321 -6.80 -19.61 -14.16
C SER A 321 -6.31 -19.86 -12.75
N VAL A 322 -7.19 -20.37 -11.88
CA VAL A 322 -6.87 -20.76 -10.49
C VAL A 322 -6.59 -22.26 -10.45
N LEU A 323 -5.33 -22.66 -10.21
CA LEU A 323 -4.98 -24.05 -9.90
C LEU A 323 -4.87 -24.22 -8.38
N VAL A 324 -5.69 -25.09 -7.79
CA VAL A 324 -5.63 -25.42 -6.36
C VAL A 324 -4.79 -26.68 -6.17
N PHE A 325 -3.66 -26.56 -5.47
CA PHE A 325 -2.89 -27.72 -5.04
C PHE A 325 -3.29 -28.08 -3.61
N MET A 326 -3.91 -29.24 -3.43
CA MET A 326 -4.19 -29.82 -2.11
C MET A 326 -3.03 -30.71 -1.68
N GLY A 327 -2.18 -30.21 -0.79
CA GLY A 327 -1.13 -30.99 -0.15
C GLY A 327 -0.76 -30.41 1.21
N GLY A 328 -1.17 -31.07 2.29
CA GLY A 328 -0.65 -30.94 3.66
C GLY A 328 -0.63 -29.54 4.28
N ALA A 329 -1.64 -29.23 5.11
CA ALA A 329 -1.73 -28.09 6.04
C ALA A 329 -1.70 -26.65 5.45
N GLY A 330 -1.78 -26.48 4.14
CA GLY A 330 -2.05 -25.19 3.50
C GLY A 330 -2.68 -25.37 2.13
N VAL A 331 -3.60 -24.48 1.76
CA VAL A 331 -4.16 -24.42 0.39
C VAL A 331 -3.31 -23.43 -0.41
N VAL A 332 -2.56 -23.93 -1.39
CA VAL A 332 -1.82 -23.07 -2.33
C VAL A 332 -2.67 -22.88 -3.59
N ARG A 333 -2.97 -21.63 -3.93
CA ARG A 333 -3.67 -21.25 -5.15
C ARG A 333 -2.71 -20.61 -6.14
N LEU A 334 -2.50 -21.24 -7.28
CA LEU A 334 -1.79 -20.64 -8.40
C LEU A 334 -2.76 -19.79 -9.21
N ILE A 335 -2.49 -18.50 -9.32
CA ILE A 335 -3.22 -17.53 -10.12
C ILE A 335 -2.31 -17.09 -11.28
N VAL A 336 -2.72 -17.40 -12.50
CA VAL A 336 -2.02 -16.95 -13.71
C VAL A 336 -2.70 -15.67 -14.21
N LEU A 337 -1.94 -14.57 -14.31
CA LEU A 337 -2.40 -13.25 -14.75
C LEU A 337 -1.99 -12.96 -16.19
#